data_AF-A0A7V5RJA0-F1
#
_entry.id   AF-A0A7V5RJA0-F1
#
_cell.length_a   1.000
_cell.length_b   1.000
_cell.length_c   1.000
_cell.angle_alpha   90.00
_cell.angle_beta   90.00
_cell.angle_gamma   90.00
#
_symmetry.space_group_name_H-M   'P 1'
#
loop_
_entity.id
_entity.type
_entity.pdbx_description
1 polymer ?
#
loop_
_entity_poly.entity_id
_entity_poly.type
_entity_poly.pdbx_seq_one_letter_code
_entity_poly.pdbx_strand_id
1 'polypeptide(L)'
;MQVQLTREEFNLLLPLIEDRIAEYYVEIRHADVSGYKEDLKIKKRQLQHVHELLITAHENPTDFSAEDAETLRSLITTILNELPAEIRRSQSSHWREKLKKEKKMLHTILNRLKTTAGPSSIDSASP
;
A
#
# COMPACT_ATOMS: atom_id res chain seq x y z
N MET A 1 -6.41 13.81 -6.23
CA MET A 1 -6.84 12.61 -6.99
C MET A 1 -7.85 11.89 -6.14
N GLN A 2 -9.09 11.73 -6.60
CA GLN A 2 -10.11 11.10 -5.77
C GLN A 2 -10.03 9.57 -5.92
N VAL A 3 -9.58 8.88 -4.87
CA VAL A 3 -9.55 7.41 -4.85
C VAL A 3 -10.76 6.93 -4.08
N GLN A 4 -11.76 6.41 -4.81
CA GLN A 4 -12.89 5.74 -4.18
C GLN A 4 -12.51 4.28 -3.91
N LEU A 5 -12.39 3.94 -2.63
CA LEU A 5 -12.21 2.56 -2.18
C LEU A 5 -13.55 1.98 -1.75
N THR A 6 -13.77 0.72 -2.10
CA THR A 6 -14.91 -0.04 -1.60
C THR A 6 -14.69 -0.42 -0.13
N ARG A 7 -15.75 -0.76 0.59
CA ARG A 7 -15.66 -1.23 1.99
C ARG A 7 -14.73 -2.44 2.14
N GLU A 8 -14.75 -3.37 1.18
CA GLU A 8 -13.86 -4.54 1.21
C GLU A 8 -12.39 -4.15 1.08
N GLU A 9 -12.09 -3.12 0.29
CA GLU A 9 -10.72 -2.64 0.09
C GLU A 9 -10.22 -1.85 1.32
N PHE A 10 -11.09 -1.09 1.99
CA PHE A 10 -10.76 -0.51 3.30
C PHE A 10 -10.44 -1.59 4.34
N ASN A 11 -11.30 -2.60 4.45
CA ASN A 11 -11.12 -3.71 5.38
C ASN A 11 -9.84 -4.53 5.09
N LEU A 12 -9.35 -4.48 3.86
CA LEU A 12 -8.08 -5.08 3.47
C LEU A 12 -6.89 -4.16 3.77
N LEU A 13 -6.95 -2.89 3.39
CA LEU A 13 -5.81 -1.97 3.45
C LEU A 13 -5.49 -1.52 4.88
N LEU A 14 -6.50 -1.26 5.72
CA LEU A 14 -6.27 -0.74 7.07
C LEU A 14 -5.38 -1.67 7.92
N PRO A 15 -5.67 -2.97 8.06
CA PRO A 15 -4.79 -3.87 8.81
C PRO A 15 -3.38 -3.97 8.22
N LEU A 16 -3.25 -4.00 6.88
CA LEU A 16 -1.95 -4.08 6.21
C LEU A 16 -1.08 -2.84 6.48
N ILE A 17 -1.71 -1.67 6.59
CA ILE A 17 -1.03 -0.42 6.95
C ILE A 17 -0.59 -0.45 8.40
N GLU A 18 -1.47 -0.88 9.31
CA GLU A 18 -1.18 -1.00 10.74
C GLU A 18 -0.01 -1.97 10.99
N ASP A 19 -0.03 -3.14 10.35
CA ASP A 19 1.04 -4.13 10.42
C ASP A 19 2.37 -3.54 9.94
N ARG A 20 2.38 -2.84 8.79
CA ARG A 20 3.59 -2.22 8.27
C ARG A 20 4.11 -1.07 9.14
N ILE A 21 3.23 -0.27 9.75
CA ILE A 21 3.63 0.76 10.71
C ILE A 21 4.30 0.12 11.94
N ALA A 22 3.77 -1.01 12.41
CA ALA A 22 4.34 -1.77 13.52
C ALA A 22 5.71 -2.35 13.16
N GLU A 23 5.87 -2.90 11.95
CA GLU A 23 7.15 -3.36 11.43
C GLU A 23 8.19 -2.24 11.39
N TYR A 24 7.85 -1.07 10.83
CA TYR A 24 8.76 0.09 10.84
C TYR A 24 9.14 0.52 12.25
N TYR A 25 8.24 0.45 13.23
CA TYR A 25 8.58 0.75 14.61
C TYR A 25 9.68 -0.18 15.16
N VAL A 26 9.58 -1.47 14.85
CA VAL A 26 10.59 -2.48 15.22
C VAL A 26 11.90 -2.22 14.47
N GLU A 27 11.85 -2.01 13.15
CA GLU A 27 13.06 -1.75 12.35
C GLU A 27 13.79 -0.48 12.80
N ILE A 28 13.08 0.61 13.08
CA ILE A 28 13.67 1.86 13.58
C ILE A 28 14.38 1.65 14.92
N ARG A 29 13.82 0.80 15.80
CA ARG A 29 14.42 0.46 17.10
C ARG A 29 15.75 -0.26 16.92
N HIS A 30 15.85 -1.13 15.92
CA HIS A 30 17.04 -1.95 15.65
C HIS A 30 18.00 -1.35 14.62
N ALA A 31 17.65 -0.23 13.98
CA ALA A 31 18.50 0.45 13.03
C ALA A 31 19.64 1.23 13.72
N ASP A 32 20.88 0.81 13.44
CA ASP A 32 22.10 1.45 13.93
C ASP A 32 22.62 2.57 13.01
N VAL A 33 22.29 2.51 11.71
CA VAL A 33 22.73 3.49 10.72
C VAL A 33 21.77 4.69 10.71
N SER A 34 22.29 5.88 11.02
CA SER A 34 21.47 7.09 11.20
C SER A 34 20.65 7.48 9.97
N GLY A 35 21.23 7.40 8.76
CA GLY A 35 20.54 7.73 7.52
C GLY A 35 19.36 6.79 7.24
N TYR A 36 19.62 5.48 7.27
CA TYR A 36 18.57 4.46 7.11
C TYR A 36 17.46 4.60 8.15
N LYS A 37 17.82 4.90 9.41
CA LYS A 37 16.86 5.14 10.48
C LYS A 37 15.95 6.33 10.19
N GLU A 38 16.47 7.40 9.60
CA GLU A 38 15.66 8.57 9.24
C GLU A 38 14.73 8.25 8.07
N ASP A 39 15.19 7.51 7.07
CA ASP A 39 14.36 7.05 5.95
C ASP A 39 13.17 6.21 6.46
N LEU A 40 13.41 5.30 7.41
CA LEU A 40 12.33 4.51 8.02
C LEU A 40 11.32 5.37 8.77
N LYS A 41 11.76 6.41 9.49
CA LYS A 41 10.84 7.35 10.16
C LYS A 41 10.01 8.15 9.17
N ILE A 42 10.60 8.54 8.03
CA ILE A 42 9.87 9.26 6.98
C ILE A 42 8.79 8.34 6.40
N LYS A 43 9.16 7.12 6.00
CA LYS A 43 8.21 6.11 5.49
C LYS A 43 7.09 5.83 6.49
N LYS A 44 7.44 5.68 7.77
CA LYS A 44 6.45 5.49 8.85
C LYS A 44 5.48 6.68 8.93
N ARG A 45 5.98 7.92 8.93
CA ARG A 45 5.13 9.13 9.00
C ARG A 45 4.20 9.27 7.80
N GLN A 46 4.72 9.04 6.59
CA GLN A 46 3.90 9.06 5.37
C GLN A 46 2.80 8.00 5.45
N LEU A 47 3.13 6.81 5.93
CA LEU A 47 2.17 5.72 6.06
C LEU A 47 1.11 5.98 7.15
N GLN A 48 1.50 6.61 8.27
CA GLN A 48 0.57 7.08 9.30
C GLN A 48 -0.40 8.13 8.74
N HIS A 49 0.09 9.06 7.91
CA HIS A 49 -0.77 10.03 7.27
C HIS A 49 -1.79 9.37 6.33
N VAL A 50 -1.35 8.41 5.51
CA VAL A 50 -2.26 7.60 4.66
C VAL A 50 -3.28 6.81 5.49
N HIS A 51 -2.89 6.28 6.65
CA HIS A 51 -3.82 5.59 7.57
C HIS A 51 -4.93 6.52 8.05
N GLU A 52 -4.59 7.73 8.51
CA GLU A 52 -5.55 8.75 8.95
C GLU A 52 -6.50 9.18 7.82
N LEU A 53 -5.96 9.35 6.61
CA LEU A 53 -6.76 9.64 5.43
C LEU A 53 -7.74 8.51 5.11
N LEU A 54 -7.32 7.25 5.21
CA LEU A 54 -8.20 6.11 4.96
C LEU A 54 -9.31 5.97 6.00
N ILE A 55 -9.01 6.22 7.28
CA ILE A 55 -10.03 6.22 8.33
C ILE A 55 -11.06 7.31 8.06
N THR A 56 -10.62 8.51 7.72
CA THR A 56 -11.52 9.63 7.39
C THR A 56 -12.31 9.35 6.12
N ALA A 57 -11.67 8.71 5.13
CA ALA A 57 -12.27 8.34 3.86
C ALA A 57 -13.39 7.30 3.99
N HIS A 58 -13.37 6.50 5.06
CA HIS A 58 -14.40 5.51 5.34
C HIS A 58 -15.78 6.15 5.55
N GLU A 59 -15.80 7.36 6.12
CA GLU A 59 -17.03 8.10 6.42
C GLU A 59 -17.40 9.08 5.29
N ASN A 60 -16.41 9.64 4.59
CA ASN A 60 -16.61 10.61 3.51
C ASN A 60 -15.55 10.48 2.42
N PRO A 61 -15.88 10.53 1.12
CA PRO A 61 -14.88 10.48 0.04
C PRO A 61 -13.77 11.53 0.24
N THR A 62 -12.52 11.09 0.39
CA THR A 62 -11.35 11.96 0.62
C THR A 62 -10.43 11.96 -0.60
N ASP A 63 -9.88 13.13 -0.94
CA ASP A 63 -8.89 13.27 -2.00
C ASP A 63 -7.51 12.85 -1.51
N PHE A 64 -6.84 12.01 -2.27
CA PHE A 64 -5.43 11.67 -2.07
C PHE A 64 -4.56 12.66 -2.85
N SER A 65 -3.49 13.14 -2.21
CA SER A 65 -2.42 13.80 -2.95
C SER A 65 -1.65 12.79 -3.80
N ALA A 66 -0.80 13.27 -4.72
CA ALA A 66 0.07 12.39 -5.49
C ALA A 66 1.07 11.64 -4.59
N GLU A 67 1.53 12.25 -3.51
CA GLU A 67 2.45 11.65 -2.54
C GLU A 67 1.76 10.54 -1.73
N ASP A 68 0.52 10.75 -1.31
CA ASP A 68 -0.26 9.75 -0.56
C ASP A 68 -0.57 8.54 -1.44
N ALA A 69 -0.93 8.80 -2.69
CA ALA A 69 -1.14 7.76 -3.68
C ALA A 69 0.14 6.95 -3.92
N GLU A 70 1.29 7.61 -4.02
CA GLU A 70 2.57 6.93 -4.20
C GLU A 70 2.97 6.11 -2.97
N THR A 71 2.74 6.64 -1.76
CA THR A 71 2.94 5.92 -0.51
C THR A 71 2.11 4.63 -0.47
N LEU A 72 0.83 4.72 -0.84
CA LEU A 72 -0.06 3.56 -0.91
C LEU A 72 0.36 2.57 -2.01
N ARG A 73 0.79 3.07 -3.18
CA ARG A 73 1.32 2.23 -4.27
C ARG A 73 2.58 1.48 -3.84
N SER A 74 3.49 2.15 -3.14
CA SER A 74 4.73 1.57 -2.63
C SER A 74 4.45 0.45 -1.61
N LEU A 75 3.53 0.69 -0.67
CA LEU A 75 3.06 -0.32 0.28
C LEU A 75 2.50 -1.54 -0.45
N ILE A 76 1.52 -1.33 -1.34
CA ILE A 76 0.85 -2.42 -2.05
C ILE A 76 1.85 -3.23 -2.88
N THR A 77 2.79 -2.56 -3.53
CA THR A 77 3.85 -3.22 -4.31
C THR A 77 4.73 -4.09 -3.43
N THR A 78 5.11 -3.59 -2.25
CA THR A 78 5.91 -4.35 -1.27
C THR A 78 5.18 -5.61 -0.83
N ILE A 79 3.91 -5.49 -0.43
CA ILE A 79 3.09 -6.63 0.01
C ILE A 79 2.90 -7.65 -1.12
N LEU A 80 2.64 -7.19 -2.34
CA LEU A 80 2.50 -8.07 -3.51
C LEU A 80 3.76 -8.89 -3.81
N ASN A 81 4.94 -8.37 -3.47
CA ASN A 81 6.21 -9.09 -3.62
C ASN A 81 6.43 -10.12 -2.51
N GLU A 82 5.87 -9.91 -1.32
CA GLU A 82 5.99 -10.80 -0.16
C GLU A 82 4.97 -11.96 -0.17
N LEU A 83 3.74 -11.68 -0.63
CA LEU A 83 2.61 -12.63 -0.65
C LEU A 83 2.92 -13.99 -1.32
N PRO A 84 3.65 -14.09 -2.46
CA PRO A 84 3.95 -15.39 -3.06
C PRO A 84 4.69 -16.34 -2.12
N ALA A 85 5.61 -15.80 -1.31
CA ALA A 85 6.36 -16.60 -0.34
C ALA A 85 5.44 -17.06 0.80
N GLU A 86 4.56 -16.21 1.28
CA GLU A 86 3.59 -16.53 2.34
C GLU A 86 2.58 -17.60 1.89
N ILE A 87 2.01 -17.45 0.69
CA ILE A 87 1.10 -18.43 0.09
C ILE A 87 1.77 -19.80 -0.01
N ARG A 88 3.03 -19.85 -0.44
CA ARG A 88 3.79 -21.10 -0.57
C ARG A 88 4.06 -21.76 0.78
N ARG A 89 4.31 -20.97 1.83
CA ARG A 89 4.63 -21.47 3.17
C ARG A 89 3.39 -21.89 3.97
N SER A 90 2.22 -21.35 3.63
CA SER A 90 0.98 -21.65 4.33
C SER A 90 0.53 -23.11 4.14
N GLN A 91 0.31 -23.80 5.25
CA GLN A 91 -0.25 -25.16 5.28
C GLN A 91 -1.79 -25.18 5.21
N SER A 92 -2.44 -24.05 5.50
CA SER A 92 -3.91 -23.95 5.49
C SER A 92 -4.42 -23.63 4.08
N SER A 93 -5.26 -24.52 3.52
CA SER A 93 -5.93 -24.29 2.23
C SER A 93 -6.81 -23.05 2.26
N HIS A 94 -7.59 -22.89 3.33
CA HIS A 94 -8.44 -21.72 3.54
C HIS A 94 -7.63 -20.43 3.58
N TRP A 95 -6.50 -20.41 4.31
CA TRP A 95 -5.62 -19.24 4.36
C TRP A 95 -5.01 -18.93 3.00
N ARG A 96 -4.57 -19.95 2.25
CA ARG A 96 -4.04 -19.76 0.89
C ARG A 96 -5.07 -19.13 -0.05
N GLU A 97 -6.32 -19.57 0.00
CA GLU A 97 -7.38 -18.97 -0.82
C GLU A 97 -7.68 -17.53 -0.40
N LYS A 98 -7.66 -17.24 0.91
CA LYS A 98 -7.78 -15.86 1.42
C LYS A 98 -6.66 -14.97 0.86
N LEU A 99 -5.40 -15.36 1.02
CA LEU A 99 -4.24 -14.62 0.50
C LEU A 99 -4.29 -14.43 -1.02
N LYS A 100 -4.78 -15.41 -1.78
CA LYS A 100 -4.99 -15.26 -3.24
C LYS A 100 -6.08 -14.24 -3.55
N LYS A 101 -7.17 -14.19 -2.78
CA LYS A 101 -8.23 -13.18 -2.94
C LYS A 101 -7.67 -11.78 -2.64
N GLU A 102 -6.95 -11.64 -1.53
CA GLU A 102 -6.29 -10.39 -1.14
C GLU A 102 -5.30 -9.92 -2.20
N LYS A 103 -4.45 -10.81 -2.73
CA LYS A 103 -3.54 -10.51 -3.84
C LYS A 103 -4.27 -9.94 -5.05
N LYS A 104 -5.40 -10.53 -5.45
CA LYS A 104 -6.21 -10.03 -6.59
C LYS A 104 -6.76 -8.64 -6.30
N MET A 105 -7.29 -8.40 -5.10
CA MET A 105 -7.80 -7.09 -4.70
C MET A 105 -6.70 -6.02 -4.71
N LEU A 106 -5.52 -6.34 -4.16
CA LEU A 106 -4.36 -5.45 -4.18
C LEU A 106 -3.92 -5.09 -5.61
N HIS A 107 -3.92 -6.04 -6.55
CA HIS A 107 -3.66 -5.73 -7.96
C HIS A 107 -4.71 -4.78 -8.55
N THR A 108 -5.99 -4.97 -8.26
CA THR A 108 -7.07 -4.08 -8.70
C THR A 108 -6.87 -2.66 -8.18
N ILE A 109 -6.61 -2.51 -6.88
CA ILE A 109 -6.35 -1.21 -6.25
C ILE A 109 -5.12 -0.55 -6.90
N LEU A 110 -4.01 -1.28 -7.03
CA LEU A 110 -2.77 -0.77 -7.63
C LEU A 110 -2.98 -0.28 -9.06
N ASN A 111 -3.76 -1.02 -9.86
CA ASN A 111 -4.07 -0.63 -11.24
C ASN A 111 -4.90 0.66 -11.28
N ARG A 112 -5.89 0.83 -10.39
CA ARG A 112 -6.65 2.08 -10.30
C ARG A 112 -5.75 3.25 -9.93
N LEU A 113 -4.89 3.09 -8.93
CA LEU A 113 -3.93 4.13 -8.52
C LEU A 113 -2.95 4.51 -9.64
N LYS A 114 -2.57 3.55 -10.51
CA LYS A 114 -1.76 3.79 -11.71
C LYS A 114 -2.47 4.58 -12.80
N THR A 115 -3.78 4.39 -12.93
CA THR A 115 -4.57 4.97 -14.03
C THR A 115 -4.95 6.43 -13.74
N THR A 116 -5.02 6.79 -12.45
CA THR A 116 -5.38 8.12 -11.98
C THR A 116 -4.19 9.06 -11.81
N ALA A 117 -2.96 8.53 -11.77
CA ALA A 117 -1.76 9.29 -12.14
C ALA A 117 -1.71 9.29 -13.67
N GLY A 118 -2.03 10.43 -14.32
CA GLY A 118 -2.16 10.51 -15.78
C GLY A 118 -0.95 9.91 -16.52
N PRO A 119 -1.10 9.55 -17.80
CA PRO A 119 0.00 9.02 -18.59
C PRO A 119 1.17 10.01 -18.55
N SER A 120 2.24 9.66 -17.82
CA SER A 120 3.54 10.27 -18.07
C SER A 120 3.87 9.97 -19.52
N SER A 121 3.95 11.04 -20.30
CA SER A 121 4.40 11.14 -21.68
C SER A 121 5.17 9.91 -22.18
N ILE A 122 4.59 9.20 -23.16
CA ILE A 122 5.36 8.38 -24.08
C ILE A 122 5.05 8.89 -25.49
N ASP A 123 6.01 9.68 -25.97
CA ASP A 123 6.38 10.02 -27.33
C ASP A 123 5.29 10.18 -28.39
N SER A 124 5.13 11.45 -28.78
CA SER A 124 5.04 11.85 -30.17
C SER A 124 6.20 11.23 -30.97
N ALA A 125 5.92 10.19 -31.76
CA ALA A 125 6.73 9.85 -32.91
C ALA A 125 5.80 9.54 -34.09
N SER A 126 5.61 10.56 -34.92
CA SER A 126 4.93 10.53 -36.22
C SER A 126 5.59 9.52 -37.18
N PRO A 127 4.86 8.98 -38.16
CA PRO A 127 5.45 8.58 -39.44
C PRO A 127 5.86 9.80 -40.28
#